data_AF-A0A329QE64-F1
#
_entry.id   AF-A0A329QE64-F1
#
_cell.length_a   1.000
_cell.length_b   1.000
_cell.length_c   1.000
_cell.angle_alpha   90.00
_cell.angle_beta   90.00
_cell.angle_gamma   90.00
#
_symmetry.space_group_name_H-M   'P 1'
#
loop_
_entity.id
_entity.type
_entity.pdbx_description
1 polymer ?
#
loop_
_entity_poly.entity_id
_entity_poly.type
_entity_poly.pdbx_seq_one_letter_code
_entity_poly.pdbx_strand_id
1 'polypeptide(L)'
;MNLRKWFFLFWSALLIGAAGSLVTGLIMMLVNGEKTNGMTDFLIYLLILFGSGIMISVYSQMGFFAYLILNYMGKGVFSKRSWQIVQIVLTVLALLDVMFLRLFVGGERERLSDIVLGIIILAAGIVTAYVKVKQTHISALVPTLFFMVAVTVVETIGVLRIDVNAATIFIVVPLLICNAYQMLILHRLVDGSMEQRVSGKSEVQESHA
;
A
#
# COMPACT_ATOMS: atom_id res chain seq x y z
N MET A 1 15.82 1.32 14.16
CA MET A 1 15.18 2.37 13.34
C MET A 1 14.89 3.54 14.25
N ASN A 2 15.33 4.75 13.91
CA ASN A 2 15.18 5.93 14.79
C ASN A 2 13.95 6.75 14.39
N LEU A 3 13.46 7.62 15.29
CA LEU A 3 12.25 8.42 15.08
C LEU A 3 12.28 9.25 13.79
N ARG A 4 13.45 9.80 13.43
CA ARG A 4 13.64 10.58 12.19
C ARG A 4 13.33 9.76 10.92
N LYS A 5 13.72 8.49 10.88
CA LYS A 5 13.48 7.60 9.72
C LYS A 5 11.99 7.25 9.60
N TRP A 6 11.34 7.06 10.75
CA TRP A 6 9.89 6.86 10.82
C TRP A 6 9.13 8.08 10.33
N PHE A 7 9.50 9.27 10.79
CA PHE A 7 8.88 10.52 10.36
C PHE A 7 9.06 10.76 8.85
N PHE A 8 10.25 10.45 8.31
CA PHE A 8 10.50 10.50 6.88
C PHE A 8 9.59 9.56 6.10
N LEU A 9 9.50 8.28 6.51
CA LEU A 9 8.64 7.28 5.87
C LEU A 9 7.16 7.70 5.90
N PHE A 10 6.71 8.26 7.02
CA PHE A 10 5.35 8.75 7.20
C PHE A 10 5.02 9.87 6.21
N TRP A 11 5.85 10.91 6.16
CA TRP A 11 5.62 12.05 5.26
C TRP A 11 5.76 11.70 3.79
N SER A 12 6.71 10.84 3.44
CA SER A 12 6.86 10.42 2.04
C SER A 12 5.71 9.52 1.59
N ALA A 13 5.20 8.63 2.45
CA ALA A 13 4.01 7.85 2.16
C ALA A 13 2.74 8.73 2.05
N LEU A 14 2.61 9.78 2.88
CA LEU A 14 1.54 10.77 2.77
C LEU A 14 1.52 11.43 1.38
N LEU A 15 2.67 11.93 0.95
CA LEU A 15 2.81 12.57 -0.36
C LEU A 15 2.54 11.60 -1.51
N ILE A 16 2.95 10.35 -1.37
CA ILE A 16 2.72 9.30 -2.38
C ILE A 16 1.23 8.95 -2.47
N GLY A 17 0.50 8.86 -1.36
CA GLY A 17 -0.94 8.62 -1.40
C GLY A 17 -1.71 9.81 -1.96
N ALA A 18 -1.34 11.04 -1.57
CA ALA A 18 -1.88 12.25 -2.15
C ALA A 18 -1.68 12.28 -3.68
N ALA A 19 -0.45 12.06 -4.16
CA ALA A 19 -0.15 11.98 -5.58
C ALA A 19 -0.90 10.83 -6.28
N GLY A 20 -0.94 9.64 -5.67
CA GLY A 20 -1.64 8.48 -6.21
C GLY A 20 -3.13 8.73 -6.39
N SER A 21 -3.79 9.35 -5.42
CA SER A 21 -5.21 9.70 -5.49
C SER A 21 -5.50 10.79 -6.52
N LEU A 22 -4.62 11.80 -6.63
CA LEU A 22 -4.74 12.85 -7.65
C LEU A 22 -4.66 12.24 -9.05
N VAL A 23 -3.65 11.40 -9.31
CA VAL A 23 -3.49 10.72 -10.60
C VAL A 23 -4.69 9.81 -10.88
N THR A 24 -5.12 9.01 -9.91
CA THR A 24 -6.24 8.09 -10.07
C THR A 24 -7.54 8.84 -10.34
N GLY A 25 -7.86 9.86 -9.53
CA GLY A 25 -9.07 10.66 -9.70
C GLY A 25 -9.12 11.41 -11.02
N LEU A 26 -8.00 12.03 -11.44
CA LEU A 26 -7.92 12.70 -12.74
C LEU A 26 -8.08 11.72 -13.92
N ILE A 27 -7.50 10.53 -13.85
CA ILE A 27 -7.71 9.49 -14.86
C ILE A 27 -9.18 9.09 -14.92
N MET A 28 -9.84 8.88 -13.77
CA MET A 28 -11.25 8.53 -13.73
C MET A 28 -12.14 9.64 -14.28
N MET A 29 -11.87 10.90 -13.93
CA MET A 29 -12.56 12.07 -14.49
C MET A 29 -12.46 12.10 -16.02
N LEU A 30 -11.28 11.83 -16.58
CA LEU A 30 -11.06 11.76 -18.03
C LEU A 30 -11.80 10.59 -18.69
N VAL A 31 -11.77 9.41 -18.08
CA VAL A 31 -12.42 8.20 -18.60
C VAL A 31 -13.95 8.31 -18.56
N ASN A 32 -14.50 8.91 -17.49
CA ASN A 32 -15.93 9.10 -17.32
C ASN A 32 -16.49 10.31 -18.08
N GLY A 33 -15.62 11.15 -18.65
CA GLY A 33 -16.03 12.38 -19.35
C GLY A 33 -16.63 13.44 -18.43
N GLU A 34 -16.33 13.39 -17.14
CA GLU A 34 -16.82 14.35 -16.15
C GLU A 34 -16.19 15.73 -16.39
N LYS A 35 -17.01 16.77 -16.33
CA LYS A 35 -16.56 18.16 -16.51
C LYS A 35 -16.86 18.96 -15.25
N THR A 36 -15.91 19.78 -14.84
CA THR A 36 -16.12 20.76 -13.77
C THR A 36 -16.74 22.03 -14.36
N ASN A 37 -17.63 22.69 -13.62
CA ASN A 37 -18.35 23.86 -14.12
C ASN A 37 -17.53 25.17 -14.06
N GLY A 38 -16.22 25.06 -13.83
CA GLY A 38 -15.29 26.19 -13.76
C GLY A 38 -13.97 25.84 -13.10
N MET A 39 -13.08 26.85 -13.02
CA MET A 39 -11.76 26.73 -12.39
C MET A 39 -11.87 26.46 -10.88
N THR A 40 -12.83 27.09 -10.19
CA THR A 40 -13.03 26.91 -8.75
C THR A 40 -13.43 25.47 -8.40
N ASP A 41 -14.39 24.90 -9.14
CA ASP A 41 -14.83 23.51 -8.95
C ASP A 41 -13.70 22.53 -9.20
N PHE A 42 -12.86 22.79 -10.21
CA PHE A 42 -11.67 21.99 -10.49
C PHE A 42 -10.66 22.04 -9.34
N LEU A 43 -10.43 23.22 -8.76
CA LEU A 43 -9.51 23.37 -7.63
C LEU A 43 -10.04 22.67 -6.36
N ILE A 44 -11.36 22.78 -6.10
CA ILE A 44 -12.01 22.07 -4.99
C ILE A 44 -11.92 20.55 -5.22
N TYR A 45 -12.14 20.09 -6.44
CA TYR A 45 -12.00 18.68 -6.80
C TYR A 45 -10.58 18.17 -6.54
N LEU A 46 -9.55 18.90 -6.98
CA LEU A 46 -8.15 18.56 -6.67
C LEU A 46 -7.88 18.54 -5.17
N LEU A 47 -8.46 19.46 -4.40
CA LEU A 47 -8.30 19.49 -2.95
C LEU A 47 -8.94 18.27 -2.27
N ILE A 48 -10.13 17.84 -2.74
CA ILE A 48 -10.80 16.63 -2.26
C ILE A 48 -9.96 15.39 -2.60
N LEU A 49 -9.46 15.29 -3.83
CA LEU A 49 -8.58 14.20 -4.24
C LEU A 49 -7.35 14.16 -3.33
N PHE A 50 -6.65 15.29 -3.19
CA PHE A 50 -5.48 15.40 -2.32
C PHE A 50 -5.77 14.96 -0.87
N GLY A 51 -6.86 15.45 -0.28
CA GLY A 51 -7.29 15.08 1.07
C GLY A 51 -7.62 13.59 1.21
N SER A 52 -8.28 13.01 0.20
CA SER A 52 -8.60 11.58 0.18
C SER A 52 -7.33 10.72 0.11
N GLY A 53 -6.33 11.11 -0.69
CA GLY A 53 -5.05 10.40 -0.77
C GLY A 53 -4.25 10.46 0.52
N ILE A 54 -4.31 11.58 1.24
CA ILE A 54 -3.76 11.67 2.61
C ILE A 54 -4.44 10.64 3.51
N MET A 55 -5.77 10.56 3.53
CA MET A 55 -6.49 9.59 4.37
C MET A 55 -6.14 8.14 4.00
N ILE A 56 -6.10 7.82 2.70
CA ILE A 56 -5.75 6.48 2.20
C ILE A 56 -4.32 6.12 2.60
N SER A 57 -3.38 7.06 2.54
CA SER A 57 -2.00 6.80 2.97
C SER A 57 -1.87 6.56 4.48
N VAL A 58 -2.64 7.26 5.32
CA VAL A 58 -2.68 7.00 6.76
C VAL A 58 -3.21 5.60 7.04
N TYR A 59 -4.21 5.16 6.27
CA TYR A 59 -4.76 3.82 6.36
C TYR A 59 -3.71 2.75 5.97
N SER A 60 -3.02 2.94 4.85
CA SER A 60 -1.88 2.12 4.42
C SER A 60 -0.78 2.03 5.49
N GLN A 61 -0.43 3.16 6.11
CA GLN A 61 0.56 3.18 7.18
C GLN A 61 0.14 2.32 8.37
N MET A 62 -1.14 2.39 8.78
CA MET A 62 -1.66 1.55 9.86
C MET A 62 -1.46 0.06 9.56
N GLY A 63 -1.78 -0.40 8.35
CA GLY A 63 -1.54 -1.79 7.95
C GLY A 63 -0.07 -2.15 7.91
N PHE A 64 0.79 -1.25 7.42
CA PHE A 64 2.24 -1.44 7.45
C PHE A 64 2.81 -1.56 8.86
N PHE A 65 2.40 -0.70 9.79
CA PHE A 65 2.78 -0.79 11.19
C PHE A 65 2.32 -2.12 11.81
N ALA A 66 1.05 -2.49 11.60
CA ALA A 66 0.50 -3.74 12.09
C ALA A 66 1.31 -4.94 11.56
N TYR A 67 1.68 -4.93 10.28
CA TYR A 67 2.54 -5.95 9.68
C TYR A 67 3.92 -6.03 10.34
N LEU A 68 4.58 -4.90 10.62
CA LEU A 68 5.90 -4.93 11.27
C LEU A 68 5.82 -5.55 12.66
N ILE A 69 4.80 -5.19 13.44
CA ILE A 69 4.57 -5.76 14.78
C ILE A 69 4.32 -7.26 14.67
N LEU A 70 3.40 -7.67 13.79
CA LEU A 70 3.06 -9.07 13.56
C LEU A 70 4.28 -9.88 13.09
N ASN A 71 5.11 -9.33 12.20
CA ASN A 71 6.31 -10.00 11.72
C ASN A 71 7.42 -10.06 12.78
N TYR A 72 7.53 -9.05 13.64
CA TYR A 72 8.43 -9.09 14.79
C TYR A 72 8.01 -10.17 15.79
N MET A 73 6.73 -10.19 16.18
CA MET A 73 6.18 -11.21 17.08
C MET A 73 6.26 -12.62 16.48
N GLY A 74 5.92 -12.76 15.20
CA GLY A 74 5.96 -14.05 14.49
C GLY A 74 7.35 -14.67 14.46
N LYS A 75 8.40 -13.87 14.24
CA LYS A 75 9.80 -14.35 14.30
C LYS A 75 10.25 -14.70 15.73
N GLY A 76 9.66 -14.09 16.75
CA GLY A 76 9.96 -14.40 18.15
C GLY A 76 9.30 -15.70 18.63
N VAL A 77 8.13 -16.04 18.09
CA VAL A 77 7.35 -17.22 18.49
C VAL A 77 7.63 -18.44 17.62
N PHE A 78 7.79 -18.27 16.30
CA PHE A 78 7.90 -19.37 15.35
C PHE A 78 9.32 -19.54 14.81
N SER A 79 9.66 -20.78 14.43
CA SER A 79 10.85 -21.02 13.61
C SER A 79 10.73 -20.28 12.28
N LYS A 80 11.88 -19.94 11.67
CA LYS A 80 11.93 -19.23 10.37
C LYS A 80 11.07 -19.91 9.30
N ARG A 81 11.11 -21.25 9.22
CA ARG A 81 10.38 -22.03 8.22
C ARG A 81 8.87 -22.05 8.53
N SER A 82 8.50 -22.27 9.79
CA SER A 82 7.11 -22.26 10.23
C SER A 82 6.45 -20.90 9.98
N TRP A 83 7.18 -19.81 10.27
CA TRP A 83 6.68 -18.45 10.02
C TRP A 83 6.43 -18.16 8.54
N GLN A 84 7.33 -18.59 7.66
CA GLN A 84 7.13 -18.47 6.21
C GLN A 84 5.90 -19.25 5.74
N ILE A 85 5.67 -20.45 6.28
CA ILE A 85 4.49 -21.25 5.94
C ILE A 85 3.21 -20.52 6.40
N VAL A 86 3.18 -19.98 7.62
CA VAL A 86 2.05 -19.20 8.13
C VAL A 86 1.75 -18.01 7.20
N GLN A 87 2.77 -17.26 6.79
CA GLN A 87 2.61 -16.14 5.86
C GLN A 87 2.02 -16.59 4.52
N ILE A 88 2.49 -17.70 3.95
CA ILE A 88 1.95 -18.23 2.68
C ILE A 88 0.49 -18.65 2.86
N VAL A 89 0.17 -19.39 3.92
CA VAL A 89 -1.19 -19.86 4.19
C VAL A 89 -2.15 -18.68 4.35
N LEU A 90 -1.79 -17.67 5.15
CA LEU A 90 -2.61 -16.48 5.32
C LEU A 90 -2.75 -15.68 4.03
N THR A 91 -1.70 -15.62 3.20
CA THR A 91 -1.77 -14.99 1.87
C THR A 91 -2.78 -15.68 0.97
N VAL A 92 -2.73 -17.01 0.90
CA VAL A 92 -3.68 -17.80 0.10
C VAL A 92 -5.09 -17.65 0.64
N LEU A 93 -5.28 -17.72 1.96
CA LEU A 93 -6.59 -17.52 2.59
C LEU A 93 -7.16 -16.12 2.31
N ALA A 94 -6.35 -15.07 2.34
CA ALA A 94 -6.78 -13.73 2.00
C ALA A 94 -7.17 -13.58 0.52
N LEU A 95 -6.43 -14.20 -0.41
CA LEU A 95 -6.82 -14.23 -1.82
C LEU A 95 -8.13 -14.99 -2.02
N LEU A 96 -8.29 -16.14 -1.38
CA LEU A 96 -9.52 -16.90 -1.42
C LEU A 96 -10.69 -16.10 -0.81
N ASP A 97 -10.45 -15.29 0.21
CA ASP A 97 -11.47 -14.41 0.80
C ASP A 97 -12.03 -13.42 -0.21
N VAL A 98 -11.14 -12.62 -0.80
CA VAL A 98 -11.55 -11.59 -1.76
C VAL A 98 -12.13 -12.19 -3.02
N MET A 99 -11.59 -13.31 -3.52
CA MET A 99 -12.03 -13.87 -4.80
C MET A 99 -13.25 -14.80 -4.68
N PHE A 100 -13.41 -15.49 -3.54
CA PHE A 100 -14.38 -16.59 -3.42
C PHE A 100 -15.21 -16.61 -2.13
N LEU A 101 -14.63 -16.41 -0.94
CA LEU A 101 -15.38 -16.61 0.30
C LEU A 101 -16.49 -15.56 0.49
N ARG A 102 -16.29 -14.33 0.00
CA ARG A 102 -17.36 -13.32 -0.07
C ARG A 102 -18.54 -13.73 -0.95
N LEU A 103 -18.31 -14.57 -1.96
CA LEU A 103 -19.36 -15.06 -2.86
C LEU A 103 -20.37 -15.94 -2.13
N PHE A 104 -19.94 -16.68 -1.09
CA PHE A 104 -20.81 -17.60 -0.37
C PHE A 104 -21.63 -16.93 0.73
N VAL A 105 -21.21 -15.75 1.20
CA VAL A 105 -21.83 -15.05 2.33
C VAL A 105 -22.65 -13.83 1.88
N GLY A 106 -22.44 -13.32 0.67
CA GLY A 106 -22.94 -12.01 0.23
C GLY A 106 -23.75 -11.99 -1.07
N GLY A 107 -24.87 -12.71 -1.16
CA GLY A 107 -25.95 -12.48 -2.15
C GLY A 107 -25.55 -12.31 -3.63
N GLU A 108 -26.41 -11.66 -4.43
CA GLU A 108 -26.21 -11.41 -5.88
C GLU A 108 -25.20 -10.27 -6.16
N ARG A 109 -23.98 -10.34 -5.61
CA ARG A 109 -22.91 -9.38 -5.95
C ARG A 109 -22.26 -9.66 -7.30
N GLU A 110 -21.72 -8.63 -7.93
CA GLU A 110 -20.99 -8.71 -9.20
C GLU A 110 -19.69 -9.53 -9.05
N ARG A 111 -19.80 -10.83 -9.29
CA ARG A 111 -18.72 -11.83 -9.09
C ARG A 111 -17.43 -11.52 -9.83
N LEU A 112 -17.51 -10.81 -10.96
CA LEU A 112 -16.34 -10.49 -11.79
C LEU A 112 -15.48 -9.37 -11.17
N SER A 113 -16.08 -8.40 -10.49
CA SER A 113 -15.35 -7.25 -9.91
C SER A 113 -14.39 -7.69 -8.80
N ASP A 114 -14.87 -8.55 -7.90
CA ASP A 114 -14.09 -9.09 -6.78
C ASP A 114 -12.92 -9.99 -7.24
N ILE A 115 -13.15 -10.82 -8.28
CA ILE A 115 -12.09 -11.64 -8.88
C ILE A 115 -11.03 -10.76 -9.54
N VAL A 116 -11.45 -9.75 -10.31
CA VAL A 116 -10.53 -8.81 -10.96
C VAL A 116 -9.72 -8.04 -9.91
N LEU A 117 -10.35 -7.60 -8.82
CA LEU A 117 -9.66 -6.94 -7.72
C LEU A 117 -8.61 -7.85 -7.07
N GLY A 118 -8.94 -9.12 -6.79
CA GLY A 118 -8.00 -10.09 -6.26
C GLY A 118 -6.79 -10.31 -7.18
N ILE A 119 -7.03 -10.37 -8.49
CA ILE A 119 -5.97 -10.48 -9.50
C ILE A 119 -5.08 -9.23 -9.52
N ILE A 120 -5.66 -8.03 -9.43
CA ILE A 120 -4.91 -6.76 -9.39
C ILE A 120 -4.00 -6.72 -8.15
N ILE A 121 -4.54 -7.07 -6.97
CA ILE A 121 -3.76 -7.12 -5.73
C ILE A 121 -2.64 -8.15 -5.83
N LEU A 122 -2.92 -9.34 -6.36
CA LEU A 122 -1.91 -10.38 -6.55
C LEU A 122 -0.81 -9.94 -7.52
N ALA A 123 -1.18 -9.34 -8.66
CA ALA A 123 -0.23 -8.85 -9.65
C ALA A 123 0.67 -7.76 -9.05
N ALA A 124 0.09 -6.78 -8.34
CA ALA A 124 0.84 -5.74 -7.64
C ALA A 124 1.78 -6.34 -6.59
N GLY A 125 1.34 -7.37 -5.86
CA GLY A 125 2.16 -8.11 -4.91
C GLY A 125 3.35 -8.82 -5.56
N ILE A 126 3.13 -9.52 -6.67
CA ILE A 126 4.18 -10.21 -7.43
C ILE A 126 5.21 -9.21 -7.96
N VAL A 127 4.77 -8.12 -8.59
CA VAL A 127 5.65 -7.07 -9.11
C VAL A 127 6.50 -6.47 -7.99
N THR A 128 5.86 -6.12 -6.87
CA THR A 128 6.56 -5.54 -5.72
C THR A 128 7.56 -6.52 -5.10
N ALA A 129 7.18 -7.79 -4.94
CA ALA A 129 8.05 -8.84 -4.43
C ALA A 129 9.25 -9.09 -5.35
N TYR A 130 9.04 -9.12 -6.66
CA TYR A 130 10.11 -9.24 -7.64
C TYR A 130 11.11 -8.09 -7.54
N VAL A 131 10.61 -6.84 -7.53
CA VAL A 131 11.45 -5.65 -7.38
C VAL A 131 12.20 -5.68 -6.05
N LYS A 132 11.55 -6.10 -4.96
CA LYS A 132 12.17 -6.21 -3.63
C LYS A 132 13.31 -7.22 -3.62
N VAL A 133 13.07 -8.43 -4.16
CA VAL A 133 14.08 -9.49 -4.23
C VAL A 133 15.29 -9.05 -5.03
N LYS A 134 15.07 -8.33 -6.14
CA LYS A 134 16.16 -7.76 -6.95
C LYS A 134 17.00 -6.72 -6.18
N GLN A 135 16.38 -6.00 -5.25
CA GLN A 135 17.07 -4.99 -4.43
C GLN A 135 17.73 -5.57 -3.17
N THR A 136 17.28 -6.73 -2.69
CA THR A 136 17.75 -7.32 -1.43
C THR A 136 18.18 -8.78 -1.58
N HIS A 137 17.28 -9.73 -1.27
CA HIS A 137 17.55 -11.16 -1.24
C HIS A 137 16.26 -11.96 -1.42
N ILE A 138 16.35 -13.20 -1.91
CA ILE A 138 15.20 -14.08 -2.17
C ILE A 138 14.33 -14.34 -0.94
N SER A 139 14.92 -14.23 0.26
CA SER A 139 14.20 -14.36 1.53
C SER A 139 13.16 -13.26 1.78
N ALA A 140 13.22 -12.15 1.04
CA ALA A 140 12.23 -11.07 1.12
C ALA A 140 10.94 -11.36 0.33
N LEU A 141 10.91 -12.42 -0.49
CA LEU A 141 9.76 -12.75 -1.35
C LEU A 141 8.49 -13.01 -0.53
N VAL A 142 8.54 -13.99 0.38
CA VAL A 142 7.36 -14.41 1.15
C VAL A 142 6.81 -13.27 2.04
N PRO A 143 7.64 -12.55 2.81
CA PRO A 143 7.14 -11.44 3.62
C PRO A 143 6.55 -10.30 2.78
N THR A 144 7.11 -10.04 1.58
CA THR A 144 6.59 -9.00 0.67
C THR A 144 5.25 -9.40 0.07
N LEU A 145 5.11 -10.65 -0.40
CA LEU A 145 3.84 -11.15 -0.90
C LEU A 145 2.76 -11.12 0.18
N PHE A 146 3.09 -11.57 1.40
CA PHE A 146 2.15 -11.56 2.50
C PHE A 146 1.66 -10.15 2.84
N PHE A 147 2.56 -9.17 2.93
CA PHE A 147 2.15 -7.79 3.15
C PHE A 147 1.31 -7.25 1.99
N MET A 148 1.82 -7.33 0.76
CA MET A 148 1.16 -6.73 -0.39
C MET A 148 -0.19 -7.36 -0.72
N VAL A 149 -0.42 -8.60 -0.31
CA VAL A 149 -1.65 -9.32 -0.59
C VAL A 149 -2.52 -9.41 0.66
N ALA A 150 -2.09 -10.11 1.71
CA ALA A 150 -2.94 -10.37 2.87
C ALA A 150 -3.31 -9.08 3.62
N VAL A 151 -2.33 -8.18 3.82
CA VAL A 151 -2.60 -6.92 4.53
C VAL A 151 -3.44 -5.99 3.67
N THR A 152 -3.14 -5.85 2.38
CA THR A 152 -3.97 -5.07 1.46
C THR A 152 -5.41 -5.59 1.40
N VAL A 153 -5.62 -6.91 1.36
CA VAL A 153 -6.96 -7.50 1.39
C VAL A 153 -7.71 -7.09 2.66
N VAL A 154 -7.05 -7.18 3.82
CA VAL A 154 -7.62 -6.75 5.11
C VAL A 154 -7.97 -5.26 5.09
N GLU A 155 -7.07 -4.43 4.57
CA GLU A 155 -7.31 -2.99 4.43
C GLU A 155 -8.49 -2.69 3.50
N THR A 156 -8.68 -3.51 2.46
CA THR A 156 -9.73 -3.33 1.46
C THR A 156 -11.09 -3.84 1.96
N ILE A 157 -11.17 -4.52 3.12
CA ILE A 157 -12.45 -4.97 3.71
C ILE A 157 -13.40 -3.79 3.92
N GLY A 158 -12.91 -2.65 4.42
CA GLY A 158 -13.72 -1.47 4.69
C GLY A 158 -14.35 -0.89 3.42
N VAL A 159 -13.55 -0.70 2.36
CA VAL A 159 -14.05 -0.11 1.11
C VAL A 159 -15.01 -1.05 0.36
N LEU A 160 -14.80 -2.36 0.44
CA LEU A 160 -15.69 -3.35 -0.19
C LEU A 160 -17.09 -3.45 0.45
N ARG A 161 -17.31 -2.75 1.57
CA ARG A 161 -18.65 -2.57 2.15
C ARG A 161 -19.46 -1.47 1.45
N ILE A 162 -18.80 -0.54 0.75
CA ILE A 162 -19.46 0.54 0.00
C ILE A 162 -20.19 0.00 -1.24
N ASP A 163 -19.73 -1.14 -1.78
CA ASP A 163 -20.33 -1.86 -2.91
C ASP A 163 -20.43 -1.02 -4.21
N VAL A 164 -19.42 -0.16 -4.44
CA VAL A 164 -19.31 0.69 -5.63
C VAL A 164 -17.95 0.50 -6.27
N ASN A 165 -17.93 -0.12 -7.46
CA ASN A 165 -16.71 -0.45 -8.21
C ASN A 165 -15.78 0.76 -8.40
N ALA A 166 -16.34 1.92 -8.74
CA ALA A 166 -15.56 3.15 -8.92
C ALA A 166 -14.87 3.60 -7.63
N ALA A 167 -15.56 3.56 -6.49
CA ALA A 167 -14.99 3.90 -5.19
C ALA A 167 -13.92 2.90 -4.76
N THR A 168 -14.12 1.61 -5.03
CA THR A 168 -13.14 0.56 -4.78
C THR A 168 -11.85 0.81 -5.56
N ILE A 169 -11.93 1.07 -6.86
CA ILE A 169 -10.75 1.36 -7.69
C ILE A 169 -10.05 2.63 -7.20
N PHE A 170 -10.81 3.69 -6.93
CA PHE A 170 -10.28 4.97 -6.46
C PHE A 170 -9.45 4.84 -5.18
N ILE A 171 -9.84 3.94 -4.26
CA ILE A 171 -9.14 3.72 -3.01
C ILE A 171 -8.00 2.71 -3.16
N VAL A 172 -8.24 1.59 -3.83
CA VAL A 172 -7.29 0.48 -3.93
C VAL A 172 -6.02 0.88 -4.69
N VAL A 173 -6.13 1.68 -5.74
CA VAL A 173 -4.96 2.08 -6.55
C VAL A 173 -3.93 2.87 -5.71
N PRO A 174 -4.28 4.01 -5.09
CA PRO A 174 -3.35 4.71 -4.20
C PRO A 174 -2.93 3.88 -2.98
N LEU A 175 -3.82 3.04 -2.43
CA LEU A 175 -3.48 2.12 -1.34
C LEU A 175 -2.34 1.16 -1.74
N LEU A 176 -2.44 0.52 -2.90
CA LEU A 176 -1.41 -0.37 -3.45
C LEU A 176 -0.09 0.36 -3.70
N ILE A 177 -0.15 1.60 -4.21
CA ILE A 177 1.05 2.42 -4.43
C ILE A 177 1.74 2.73 -3.10
N CYS A 178 0.98 3.14 -2.07
CA CYS A 178 1.51 3.39 -0.73
C CYS A 178 2.14 2.13 -0.11
N ASN A 179 1.43 1.00 -0.14
CA ASN A 179 1.92 -0.28 0.38
C ASN A 179 3.20 -0.71 -0.33
N ALA A 180 3.23 -0.66 -1.66
CA ALA A 180 4.41 -1.00 -2.45
C ALA A 180 5.59 -0.10 -2.08
N TYR A 181 5.37 1.22 -1.99
CA TYR A 181 6.41 2.16 -1.60
C TYR A 181 6.99 1.85 -0.22
N GLN A 182 6.15 1.71 0.80
CA GLN A 182 6.56 1.46 2.18
C GLN A 182 7.36 0.15 2.27
N MET A 183 6.86 -0.89 1.61
CA MET A 183 7.53 -2.18 1.59
C MET A 183 8.89 -2.11 0.89
N LEU A 184 8.99 -1.43 -0.26
CA LEU A 184 10.24 -1.31 -1.00
C LEU A 184 11.27 -0.50 -0.22
N ILE A 185 10.91 0.65 0.34
CA ILE A 185 11.88 1.53 1.03
C ILE A 185 12.38 0.97 2.36
N LEU A 186 11.63 0.08 3.01
CA LEU A 186 11.94 -0.45 4.35
C LEU A 186 13.39 -0.90 4.54
N HIS A 187 13.98 -1.62 3.58
CA HIS A 187 15.37 -2.12 3.70
C HIS A 187 16.38 -0.98 3.80
N ARG A 188 16.19 0.10 3.05
CA ARG A 188 17.09 1.26 3.03
C ARG A 188 17.08 2.02 4.36
N LEU A 189 15.93 2.02 5.03
CA LEU A 189 15.78 2.67 6.34
C LEU A 189 16.43 1.85 7.46
N VAL A 190 16.42 0.52 7.34
CA VAL A 190 17.02 -0.39 8.32
C VAL A 190 18.53 -0.48 8.13
N ASP A 191 19.02 -0.61 6.89
CA ASP A 191 20.43 -0.92 6.56
C ASP A 191 21.37 0.31 6.57
N GLY A 192 21.01 1.40 7.25
CA GLY A 192 21.88 2.58 7.42
C GLY A 192 22.14 3.43 6.16
N SER A 193 21.80 2.98 4.95
CA SER A 193 22.05 3.70 3.69
C SER A 193 21.47 5.12 3.61
N MET A 194 20.36 5.37 4.33
CA MET A 194 19.75 6.71 4.44
C MET A 194 20.50 7.63 5.41
N GLU A 195 21.23 7.09 6.38
CA GLU A 195 22.02 7.88 7.35
C GLU A 195 23.07 8.74 6.63
N GLN A 196 23.78 8.13 5.67
CA GLN A 196 24.81 8.80 4.88
C GLN A 196 24.23 9.90 3.97
N ARG A 197 23.05 9.69 3.36
CA ARG A 197 22.40 10.69 2.49
C ARG A 197 21.86 11.89 3.26
N VAL A 198 21.40 11.67 4.49
CA VAL A 198 20.78 12.71 5.31
C VAL A 198 21.85 13.47 6.11
N SER A 199 22.86 12.78 6.63
CA SER A 199 24.01 13.41 7.29
C SER A 199 24.83 14.24 6.30
N GLY A 200 25.10 13.71 5.10
CA GLY A 200 25.83 14.44 4.06
C GLY A 200 25.12 15.69 3.53
N LYS A 201 23.79 15.80 3.66
CA LYS A 201 23.07 17.05 3.40
C LYS A 201 23.17 18.06 4.54
N SER A 202 23.38 17.59 5.77
CA SER A 202 23.45 18.44 6.97
C SER A 202 24.82 19.12 7.07
N GLU A 203 25.92 18.38 6.82
CA GLU A 203 27.28 18.94 6.78
C GLU A 203 27.50 19.94 5.64
N VAL A 204 26.90 19.69 4.46
CA VAL A 204 26.97 20.66 3.34
C VAL A 204 26.22 21.96 3.68
N GLN A 205 25.18 21.89 4.52
CA GLN A 205 24.40 23.07 4.89
C GLN A 205 25.08 23.88 6.02
N GLU A 206 25.89 23.23 6.87
CA GLU A 206 26.73 23.89 7.90
C GLU A 206 28.04 24.45 7.32
N SER A 207 28.60 23.87 6.25
CA SER A 207 29.81 24.41 5.60
C SER A 207 29.56 25.67 4.75
N HIS A 208 28.30 26.08 4.58
CA HIS A 208 27.89 27.23 3.77
C HIS A 208 27.14 28.32 4.57
N ALA A 209 27.13 28.21 5.90
CA ALA A 209 26.63 29.23 6.83
C ALA A 209 27.80 29.85 7.61
#